data_AF-A0A1S8CD00-F1
#
_entry.id   AF-A0A1S8CD00-F1
#
_cell.length_a   1.000
_cell.length_b   1.000
_cell.length_c   1.000
_cell.angle_alpha   90.00
_cell.angle_beta   90.00
_cell.angle_gamma   90.00
#
_symmetry.space_group_name_H-M   'P 1'
#
loop_
_entity.id
_entity.type
_entity.pdbx_description
1 polymer ?
#
loop_
_entity_poly.entity_id
_entity_poly.type
_entity_poly.pdbx_seq_one_letter_code
_entity_poly.pdbx_strand_id
1 'polypeptide(L)'
;MTVPRVSIQQRLVPELTCFGCGPANARGLRLASFPTDDGVTAGFTPWPEHDNGLGYLNGGVISTLLDCHSAAAVLHEADLRGWGPLPGAALPYVTAGLDVRFLRPAPLAEPVTLRAVVTGATSRR
;
A
#
# COMPACT_ATOMS: atom_id res chain seq x y z
N MET A 1 -9.58 -25.54 -0.10
CA MET A 1 -10.23 -24.22 -0.31
C MET A 1 -9.68 -23.28 0.75
N THR A 2 -8.73 -22.43 0.38
CA THR A 2 -8.17 -21.39 1.25
C THR A 2 -9.20 -20.29 1.39
N VAL A 3 -9.61 -19.98 2.62
CA VAL A 3 -10.45 -18.80 2.89
C VAL A 3 -9.69 -17.57 2.36
N PRO A 4 -10.25 -16.75 1.47
CA PRO A 4 -9.57 -15.56 1.01
C PRO A 4 -9.33 -14.63 2.21
N ARG A 5 -8.05 -14.32 2.47
CA ARG A 5 -7.70 -13.31 3.48
C ARG A 5 -8.25 -11.95 3.02
N VAL A 6 -8.93 -11.25 3.92
CA VAL A 6 -9.40 -9.87 3.69
C VAL A 6 -8.23 -8.92 3.91
N SER A 7 -7.98 -8.01 2.96
CA SER A 7 -6.89 -7.04 3.09
C SER A 7 -7.21 -5.94 4.10
N ILE A 8 -6.18 -5.23 4.56
CA ILE A 8 -6.34 -4.05 5.44
C ILE A 8 -7.27 -3.03 4.77
N GLN A 9 -7.11 -2.81 3.47
CA GLN A 9 -7.93 -1.85 2.72
C GLN A 9 -9.39 -2.30 2.62
N GLN A 10 -9.65 -3.58 2.33
CA GLN A 10 -11.01 -4.11 2.28
C GLN A 10 -11.72 -4.05 3.64
N ARG A 11 -10.96 -4.21 4.73
CA ARG A 11 -11.51 -4.19 6.09
C ARG A 11 -11.80 -2.78 6.59
N LEU A 12 -10.87 -1.84 6.36
CA LEU A 12 -10.90 -0.52 6.99
C LEU A 12 -11.42 0.58 6.07
N VAL A 13 -11.22 0.46 4.76
CA VAL A 13 -11.51 1.50 3.77
C VAL A 13 -12.06 0.90 2.45
N PRO A 14 -13.13 0.07 2.49
CA PRO A 14 -13.60 -0.68 1.31
C PRO A 14 -14.01 0.21 0.14
N GLU A 15 -14.57 1.38 0.42
CA GLU A 15 -15.04 2.34 -0.59
C GLU A 15 -13.95 3.28 -1.12
N LEU A 16 -12.70 3.11 -0.67
CA LEU A 16 -11.61 4.00 -1.09
C LEU A 16 -11.33 3.85 -2.58
N THR A 17 -11.25 4.97 -3.28
CA THR A 17 -10.99 5.05 -4.73
C THR A 17 -9.55 5.47 -5.06
N CYS A 18 -8.63 5.35 -4.09
CA CYS A 18 -7.20 5.62 -4.28
C CYS A 18 -6.64 4.87 -5.50
N PHE A 19 -5.82 5.54 -6.30
CA PHE A 19 -5.18 4.94 -7.50
C PHE A 19 -4.33 3.72 -7.16
N GLY A 20 -3.59 3.72 -6.05
CA GLY A 20 -2.73 2.60 -5.68
C GLY A 20 -3.45 1.47 -4.94
N CYS A 21 -4.10 1.74 -3.81
CA CYS A 21 -4.65 0.70 -2.93
C CYS A 21 -6.17 0.71 -2.75
N GLY A 22 -6.90 1.57 -3.47
CA GLY A 22 -8.35 1.70 -3.32
C GLY A 22 -9.10 0.45 -3.82
N PRO A 23 -9.83 -0.30 -2.96
CA PRO A 23 -10.57 -1.48 -3.41
C PRO A 23 -11.69 -1.13 -4.41
N ALA A 24 -12.29 0.05 -4.27
CA ALA A 24 -13.36 0.55 -5.14
C ALA A 24 -12.85 1.18 -6.45
N ASN A 25 -11.55 1.36 -6.65
CA ASN A 25 -11.03 1.93 -7.90
C ASN A 25 -10.83 0.85 -8.97
N ALA A 26 -11.77 0.73 -9.91
CA ALA A 26 -11.66 -0.22 -11.04
C ALA A 26 -10.54 0.06 -12.03
N ARG A 27 -9.99 1.27 -12.02
CA ARG A 27 -8.87 1.67 -12.87
C ARG A 27 -7.58 1.87 -12.09
N GLY A 28 -7.56 1.52 -10.80
CA GLY A 28 -6.40 1.61 -9.92
C GLY A 28 -5.66 0.28 -9.81
N LEU A 29 -4.46 0.32 -9.24
CA LEU A 29 -3.59 -0.84 -9.03
C LEU A 29 -4.21 -1.86 -8.05
N ARG A 30 -5.16 -1.44 -7.21
CA ARG A 30 -5.89 -2.27 -6.22
C ARG A 30 -4.96 -3.10 -5.33
N LEU A 31 -3.84 -2.51 -4.90
CA LEU A 31 -2.88 -3.17 -4.03
C LEU A 31 -3.54 -3.62 -2.73
N ALA A 32 -3.43 -4.91 -2.43
CA ALA A 32 -3.97 -5.52 -1.21
C ALA A 32 -2.83 -5.81 -0.22
N SER A 33 -2.90 -5.21 0.96
CA SER A 33 -1.92 -5.37 2.04
C SER A 33 -2.47 -6.26 3.15
N PHE A 34 -1.63 -7.14 3.69
CA PHE A 34 -2.00 -8.13 4.70
C PHE A 34 -1.08 -8.06 5.92
N PRO A 35 -1.62 -8.08 7.15
CA PRO A 35 -0.80 -8.17 8.35
C PRO A 35 -0.12 -9.54 8.45
N THR A 36 1.07 -9.52 9.04
CA THR A 36 1.96 -10.64 9.34
C THR A 36 2.60 -10.42 10.70
N ASP A 37 3.28 -11.43 11.24
CA ASP A 37 3.96 -11.32 12.54
C ASP A 37 5.05 -10.25 12.54
N ASP A 38 5.66 -9.98 11.38
CA ASP A 38 6.78 -9.03 11.21
C ASP A 38 6.36 -7.71 10.54
N GLY A 39 5.07 -7.36 10.54
CA GLY A 39 4.55 -6.12 9.92
C GLY A 39 3.51 -6.39 8.86
N VAL A 40 3.61 -5.73 7.70
CA VAL A 40 2.61 -5.82 6.63
C VAL A 40 3.28 -6.21 5.31
N THR A 41 2.61 -7.07 4.53
CA THR A 41 3.11 -7.56 3.24
C THR A 41 2.07 -7.41 2.13
N ALA A 42 2.53 -7.26 0.90
CA ALA A 42 1.67 -7.23 -0.28
C ALA A 42 2.38 -7.86 -1.48
N GLY A 43 1.63 -8.46 -2.39
CA GLY A 43 2.11 -8.89 -3.69
C GLY A 43 1.52 -8.00 -4.79
N PHE A 44 2.32 -7.67 -5.80
CA PHE A 44 1.85 -6.93 -6.97
C PHE A 44 2.39 -7.56 -8.25
N THR A 45 1.50 -7.83 -9.20
CA THR A 45 1.89 -8.25 -10.55
C THR A 45 1.80 -7.05 -11.48
N PRO A 46 2.91 -6.59 -12.06
CA PRO A 46 2.89 -5.49 -13.01
C PRO A 46 2.00 -5.74 -14.23
N TRP A 47 1.56 -4.66 -14.86
CA TRP A 47 0.84 -4.69 -16.13
C TRP A 47 1.77 -4.20 -17.23
N PRO A 48 1.52 -4.53 -18.51
CA PRO A 48 2.32 -4.03 -19.63
C PRO A 48 2.48 -2.51 -19.64
N GLU A 49 1.44 -1.77 -19.24
CA GLU A 49 1.41 -0.31 -19.20
C GLU A 49 2.28 0.29 -18.08
N HIS A 50 2.77 -0.54 -17.15
CA HIS A 50 3.66 -0.11 -16.09
C HIS A 50 5.15 -0.17 -16.48
N ASP A 51 5.47 -0.47 -17.74
CA ASP A 51 6.84 -0.44 -18.24
C ASP A 51 7.42 0.98 -18.20
N ASN A 52 8.72 1.09 -17.93
CA ASN A 52 9.50 2.31 -18.10
C ASN A 52 10.00 2.51 -19.54
N GLY A 53 9.67 1.59 -20.45
CA GLY A 53 10.09 1.56 -21.86
C GLY A 53 11.31 0.65 -22.11
N LEU A 54 11.82 -0.03 -21.09
CA LEU A 54 13.02 -0.87 -21.14
C LEU A 54 12.80 -2.27 -20.54
N GLY A 55 11.55 -2.67 -20.30
CA GLY A 55 11.20 -3.97 -19.71
C GLY A 55 11.25 -3.99 -18.17
N TYR A 56 11.22 -2.81 -17.52
CA TYR A 56 11.24 -2.69 -16.07
C TYR A 56 10.06 -1.89 -15.55
N LEU A 57 9.67 -2.16 -14.31
CA LEU A 57 8.60 -1.45 -13.64
C LEU A 57 8.95 0.04 -13.50
N ASN A 58 8.03 0.91 -13.92
CA ASN A 58 8.17 2.36 -13.85
C ASN A 58 8.40 2.84 -12.41
N GLY A 59 9.34 3.77 -12.22
CA GLY A 59 9.69 4.32 -10.91
C GLY A 59 8.52 4.99 -10.18
N GLY A 60 7.61 5.65 -10.90
CA GLY A 60 6.39 6.24 -10.34
C GLY A 60 5.39 5.18 -9.86
N VAL A 61 5.30 4.05 -10.57
CA VAL A 61 4.48 2.90 -10.12
C VAL A 61 5.09 2.28 -8.87
N ILE A 62 6.41 2.06 -8.83
CA ILE A 62 7.12 1.59 -7.63
C ILE A 62 6.83 2.52 -6.44
N SER A 63 7.01 3.84 -6.61
CA SER A 63 6.75 4.82 -5.55
C SER A 63 5.30 4.80 -5.08
N THR A 64 4.34 4.65 -6.00
CA THR A 64 2.91 4.55 -5.67
C THR A 64 2.62 3.30 -4.84
N LEU A 65 3.21 2.15 -5.21
CA LEU A 65 3.06 0.90 -4.46
C LEU A 65 3.66 1.04 -3.06
N LEU A 66 4.85 1.63 -2.93
CA LEU A 66 5.53 1.83 -1.65
C LEU A 66 4.77 2.78 -0.72
N ASP A 67 4.28 3.92 -1.25
CA ASP A 67 3.47 4.88 -0.50
C ASP A 67 2.17 4.23 0.00
N CYS A 68 1.41 3.62 -0.91
CA CYS A 68 0.13 2.98 -0.58
C CYS A 68 0.29 1.77 0.36
N HIS A 69 1.37 1.01 0.23
CA HIS A 69 1.65 -0.11 1.13
C HIS A 69 2.03 0.37 2.53
N SER A 70 2.86 1.42 2.63
CA SER A 70 3.24 2.05 3.90
C SER A 70 2.03 2.66 4.60
N ALA A 71 1.16 3.35 3.85
CA ALA A 71 -0.10 3.89 4.37
C ALA A 71 -1.01 2.79 4.93
N ALA A 72 -1.03 1.59 4.34
CA ALA A 72 -1.78 0.46 4.87
C ALA A 72 -1.21 -0.03 6.22
N ALA A 73 0.11 -0.03 6.39
CA ALA A 73 0.74 -0.35 7.67
C ALA A 73 0.39 0.68 8.74
N VAL A 74 0.43 1.98 8.41
CA VAL A 74 0.01 3.06 9.31
C VAL A 74 -1.48 2.96 9.66
N LEU A 75 -2.35 2.69 8.69
CA LEU A 75 -3.78 2.53 8.92
C LEU A 75 -4.07 1.33 9.83
N HIS A 76 -3.34 0.22 9.65
CA HIS A 76 -3.47 -0.93 10.53
C HIS A 76 -3.00 -0.64 11.96
N GLU A 77 -1.87 0.06 12.11
CA GLU A 77 -1.37 0.47 13.43
C GLU A 77 -2.35 1.43 14.13
N ALA A 78 -2.91 2.39 13.39
CA ALA A 78 -3.91 3.32 13.90
C ALA A 78 -5.17 2.60 14.39
N ASP A 79 -5.66 1.62 13.62
CA ASP A 79 -6.79 0.77 13.98
C ASP A 79 -6.52 -0.03 15.27
N LEU A 80 -5.34 -0.65 15.40
CA LEU A 80 -4.94 -1.37 16.62
C LEU A 80 -4.86 -0.45 17.86
N ARG A 81 -4.54 0.83 17.67
CA ARG A 81 -4.41 1.82 18.75
C ARG A 81 -5.67 2.65 19.00
N GLY A 82 -6.72 2.47 18.20
CA GLY A 82 -7.94 3.29 18.27
C GLY A 82 -7.73 4.74 17.85
N TRP A 83 -6.72 5.03 17.01
CA TRP A 83 -6.46 6.36 16.47
C TRP A 83 -7.30 6.59 15.22
N GLY A 84 -8.59 6.86 15.44
CA GLY A 84 -9.53 7.19 14.38
C GLY A 84 -9.27 8.55 13.72
N PRO A 85 -9.96 8.83 12.59
CA PRO A 85 -9.87 10.12 11.92
C PRO A 85 -10.35 11.26 12.82
N LEU A 86 -9.75 12.44 12.62
CA LEU A 86 -10.27 13.68 13.19
C LEU A 86 -11.67 13.99 12.63
N PRO A 87 -12.50 14.79 13.34
CA PRO A 87 -13.81 15.19 12.82
C PRO A 87 -13.71 15.79 11.41
N GLY A 88 -14.46 15.20 10.48
CA GLY A 88 -14.49 15.63 9.06
C GLY A 88 -13.37 15.06 8.17
N ALA A 89 -12.41 14.29 8.72
CA ALA A 89 -11.40 13.61 7.93
C ALA A 89 -11.85 12.20 7.51
N ALA A 90 -11.50 11.79 6.29
CA ALA A 90 -11.80 10.46 5.79
C ALA A 90 -10.82 9.38 6.30
N LEU A 91 -9.58 9.78 6.64
CA LEU A 91 -8.51 8.89 7.08
C LEU A 91 -7.81 9.48 8.32
N PRO A 92 -7.25 8.63 9.20
CA PRO A 92 -6.52 9.11 10.39
C PRO A 92 -5.18 9.75 10.07
N TYR A 93 -4.53 9.33 8.98
CA TYR A 93 -3.22 9.83 8.58
C TYR A 93 -3.15 9.97 7.05
N VAL A 94 -2.29 10.88 6.61
CA VAL A 94 -1.91 11.08 5.20
C VAL A 94 -0.39 11.16 5.12
N THR A 95 0.18 10.79 3.98
CA THR A 95 1.63 10.80 3.78
C THR A 95 2.18 12.23 3.88
N ALA A 96 3.05 12.48 4.85
CA ALA A 96 3.73 13.77 5.01
C ALA A 96 5.04 13.87 4.20
N GLY A 97 5.64 12.74 3.84
CA GLY A 97 6.85 12.67 3.03
C GLY A 97 7.17 11.24 2.62
N LEU A 98 7.86 11.10 1.49
CA LEU A 98 8.27 9.83 0.92
C LEU A 98 9.71 9.95 0.42
N ASP A 99 10.64 9.19 1.01
CA ASP A 99 12.02 9.04 0.55
C ASP A 99 12.16 7.67 -0.13
N VAL A 100 12.45 7.65 -1.43
CA VAL A 100 12.60 6.42 -2.20
C VAL A 100 14.00 6.34 -2.79
N ARG A 101 14.67 5.21 -2.58
CA ARG A 101 15.95 4.87 -3.19
C ARG A 101 15.80 3.68 -4.10
N PHE A 102 16.05 3.88 -5.40
CA PHE A 102 16.00 2.82 -6.40
C PHE A 102 17.35 2.11 -6.47
N LEU A 103 17.44 0.93 -5.86
CA LEU A 103 18.71 0.20 -5.73
C LEU A 103 19.00 -0.71 -6.93
N ARG A 104 17.96 -1.32 -7.49
CA ARG A 104 18.03 -2.23 -8.64
C ARG A 104 16.77 -2.06 -9.49
N PRO A 105 16.86 -2.25 -10.83
CA PRO A 105 15.68 -2.31 -11.68
C PRO A 105 14.72 -3.42 -11.21
N ALA A 106 13.43 -3.11 -11.11
CA ALA A 106 12.40 -4.10 -10.80
C ALA A 106 11.87 -4.70 -12.12
N PRO A 107 11.93 -6.03 -12.33
CA PRO A 107 11.44 -6.65 -13.55
C PRO A 107 9.95 -6.37 -13.80
N LEU A 108 9.55 -6.16 -15.06
CA LEU A 108 8.14 -6.04 -15.43
C LEU A 108 7.43 -7.41 -15.44
N ALA A 109 8.14 -8.46 -15.86
CA ALA A 109 7.56 -9.78 -16.13
C ALA A 109 7.28 -10.63 -14.88
N GLU A 110 7.74 -10.20 -13.70
CA GLU A 110 7.67 -10.99 -12.47
C GLU A 110 6.88 -10.24 -11.38
N PRO A 111 6.11 -10.96 -10.55
CA PRO A 111 5.49 -10.35 -9.38
C PRO A 111 6.53 -9.79 -8.42
N VAL A 112 6.24 -8.62 -7.85
CA VAL A 112 7.04 -8.01 -6.79
C VAL A 112 6.37 -8.21 -5.43
N THR A 113 7.19 -8.36 -4.40
CA THR A 113 6.73 -8.43 -3.01
C THR A 113 7.11 -7.14 -2.29
N LEU A 114 6.14 -6.57 -1.58
CA LEU A 114 6.31 -5.41 -0.73
C LEU A 114 6.27 -5.83 0.74
N ARG A 115 7.07 -5.13 1.55
CA ARG A 115 7.12 -5.28 3.00
C ARG A 115 7.16 -3.90 3.63
N ALA A 116 6.40 -3.70 4.69
CA ALA A 116 6.39 -2.48 5.48
C ALA A 116 6.35 -2.81 6.97
N VAL A 117 7.09 -2.04 7.75
CA VAL A 117 7.12 -2.10 9.21
C VAL A 117 7.01 -0.67 9.73
N VAL A 118 6.15 -0.46 10.73
CA VAL A 118 6.08 0.81 11.44
C VAL A 118 7.24 0.86 12.43
N THR A 119 8.15 1.82 12.26
CA THR A 119 9.37 1.94 13.09
C THR A 119 9.17 2.82 14.33
N GLY A 120 8.11 3.63 14.36
CA GLY A 120 7.72 4.45 15.49
C GLY A 120 6.36 5.10 15.22
N ALA A 121 5.54 5.23 16.26
CA ALA A 121 4.18 5.75 16.12
C ALA A 121 3.72 6.48 17.39
N THR A 122 3.10 7.63 17.18
CA THR A 122 2.40 8.48 18.14
C THR A 122 1.07 8.89 17.54
N SER A 123 0.13 9.39 18.34
CA SER A 123 -1.19 9.78 17.83
C SER A 123 -1.14 10.89 16.77
N ARG A 124 0.00 11.59 16.60
CA ARG A 124 0.17 12.68 15.63
C ARG A 124 1.22 12.40 14.55
N ARG A 125 1.98 11.30 14.64
CA ARG A 125 3.11 10.98 13.75
C ARG A 125 3.47 9.52 13.84
#